data_AF-A0A821QB46-F1
#
_entry.id   AF-A0A821QB46-F1
#
_cell.length_a   1.000
_cell.length_b   1.000
_cell.length_c   1.000
_cell.angle_alpha   90.00
_cell.angle_beta   90.00
_cell.angle_gamma   90.00
#
_symmetry.space_group_name_H-M   'P 1'
#
loop_
_entity.id
_entity.type
_entity.pdbx_description
1 polymer ?
#
loop_
_entity_poly.entity_id
_entity_poly.type
_entity_poly.pdbx_seq_one_letter_code
_entity_poly.pdbx_strand_id
1 'polypeptide(L)'
;MYNAIDAVDVDVQPTRNYSEAKLIYFVSFILIVSFFVVNMFVGVIIENFQNCRAQQELEAAGRDQEKYEKILECRRSLLRDLSYYSKMSRWRKRLYDICMAKYFDLTIAGIIGLN
;
A
#
# COMPACT_ATOMS: atom_id res chain seq x y z
N MET A 1 -20.55 35.27 -23.96
CA MET A 1 -21.17 34.77 -25.21
C MET A 1 -22.05 35.84 -25.87
N TYR A 2 -23.02 36.44 -25.17
CA TYR A 2 -23.93 37.46 -25.75
C TYR A 2 -23.22 38.67 -26.39
N ASN A 3 -22.29 39.32 -25.68
CA ASN A 3 -21.51 40.43 -26.26
C ASN A 3 -20.70 40.03 -27.50
N ALA A 4 -20.31 38.75 -27.62
CA ALA A 4 -19.57 38.26 -28.78
C ALA A 4 -20.50 37.97 -29.98
N ILE A 5 -21.75 37.56 -29.72
CA ILE A 5 -22.81 37.36 -30.73
C ILE A 5 -23.31 38.72 -31.27
N ASP A 6 -23.41 39.72 -30.39
CA ASP A 6 -23.89 41.08 -30.70
C ASP A 6 -22.80 41.98 -31.30
N ALA A 7 -21.53 41.56 -31.27
CA ALA A 7 -20.41 42.31 -31.84
C ALA A 7 -20.46 42.34 -33.37
N VAL A 8 -20.28 43.54 -33.93
CA VAL A 8 -20.42 43.83 -35.37
C VAL A 8 -19.06 44.12 -36.00
N ASP A 9 -18.54 45.33 -35.77
CA ASP A 9 -17.25 45.82 -36.28
C ASP A 9 -16.63 46.80 -35.29
N VAL A 10 -15.35 47.15 -35.49
CA VAL A 10 -14.64 48.13 -34.65
C VAL A 10 -15.32 49.50 -34.75
N ASP A 11 -15.49 50.18 -33.61
CA ASP A 11 -16.17 51.49 -33.48
C ASP A 11 -17.68 51.52 -33.82
N VAL A 12 -18.32 50.36 -33.99
CA VAL A 12 -19.77 50.24 -34.20
C VAL A 12 -20.48 49.73 -32.95
N GLN A 13 -21.62 50.31 -32.59
CA GLN A 13 -22.40 49.87 -31.43
C GLN A 13 -22.96 48.45 -31.67
N PRO A 14 -22.86 47.53 -30.69
CA PRO A 14 -23.32 46.15 -30.85
C PRO A 14 -24.83 46.09 -31.13
N THR A 15 -25.20 45.29 -32.13
CA THR A 15 -26.59 45.05 -32.51
C THR A 15 -26.99 43.68 -32.05
N ARG A 16 -28.14 43.59 -31.38
CA ARG A 16 -28.62 42.34 -30.77
C ARG A 16 -28.83 41.25 -31.84
N ASN A 17 -28.27 40.06 -31.60
CA ASN A 17 -28.31 38.90 -32.50
C ASN A 17 -27.71 39.15 -33.90
N TYR A 18 -26.69 39.99 -34.03
CA TYR A 18 -26.06 40.25 -35.34
C TYR A 18 -25.49 38.97 -36.00
N SER A 19 -24.92 38.06 -35.20
CA SER A 19 -24.23 36.88 -35.74
C SER A 19 -24.46 35.62 -34.90
N GLU A 20 -25.64 35.03 -35.06
CA GLU A 20 -26.03 33.79 -34.36
C GLU A 20 -25.07 32.61 -34.65
N ALA A 21 -24.42 32.59 -35.82
CA ALA A 21 -23.43 31.58 -36.18
C ALA A 21 -22.22 31.52 -35.24
N LYS A 22 -21.85 32.63 -34.57
CA LYS A 22 -20.75 32.64 -33.58
C LYS A 22 -21.06 31.78 -32.35
N LEU A 23 -22.34 31.48 -32.08
CA LEU A 23 -22.74 30.59 -31.00
C LEU A 23 -22.19 29.18 -31.20
N ILE A 24 -22.20 28.67 -32.44
CA ILE A 24 -21.70 27.34 -32.78
C ILE A 24 -20.19 27.25 -32.50
N TYR A 25 -19.44 28.32 -32.77
CA TYR A 25 -18.02 28.40 -32.42
C TYR A 25 -17.80 28.28 -30.90
N PHE A 26 -18.54 29.03 -30.08
CA PHE A 26 -18.40 28.94 -28.63
C PHE A 26 -18.80 27.57 -28.07
N VAL A 27 -19.90 27.00 -28.55
CA VAL A 27 -20.38 25.68 -28.08
C VAL A 27 -19.39 24.57 -28.47
N SER A 28 -18.93 24.54 -29.71
CA SER A 28 -17.95 23.53 -30.15
C SER A 28 -16.62 23.68 -29.42
N PHE A 29 -16.13 24.90 -29.22
CA PHE A 29 -14.92 25.14 -28.44
C PHE A 29 -15.05 24.65 -26.99
N ILE A 30 -16.16 24.97 -26.32
CA ILE A 30 -16.42 24.52 -24.94
C ILE A 30 -16.48 23.00 -24.87
N LEU A 31 -17.16 22.34 -25.80
CA LEU A 31 -17.26 20.87 -25.80
C LEU A 31 -15.88 20.22 -25.99
N ILE A 32 -15.10 20.69 -26.95
CA ILE A 32 -13.78 20.14 -27.26
C ILE A 32 -12.84 20.35 -26.06
N VAL A 33 -12.68 21.58 -25.59
CA VAL A 33 -11.74 21.91 -24.49
C VAL A 33 -12.17 21.25 -23.19
N SER A 34 -13.46 21.28 -22.86
CA SER A 34 -13.97 20.65 -21.64
C SER A 34 -13.73 19.14 -21.64
N PHE A 35 -13.99 18.47 -22.77
CA PHE A 35 -13.73 17.04 -22.91
C PHE A 35 -12.25 16.71 -22.72
N PHE A 36 -11.35 17.47 -23.34
CA PHE A 36 -9.91 17.26 -23.17
C PHE A 36 -9.44 17.51 -21.74
N VAL A 37 -9.87 18.60 -21.11
CA VAL A 37 -9.45 18.94 -19.73
C VAL A 37 -9.94 17.89 -18.74
N VAL A 38 -11.19 17.45 -18.84
CA VAL A 38 -11.73 16.42 -17.95
C VAL A 38 -10.98 15.09 -18.13
N ASN A 39 -10.76 14.66 -19.37
CA ASN A 39 -10.07 13.41 -19.64
C ASN A 39 -8.58 13.46 -19.23
N MET A 40 -7.91 14.59 -19.44
CA MET A 40 -6.54 14.78 -18.98
C MET A 40 -6.46 14.76 -17.45
N PHE A 41 -7.41 15.42 -16.78
CA PHE A 41 -7.47 15.49 -15.32
C PHE A 41 -7.72 14.10 -14.69
N VAL A 42 -8.68 13.35 -15.23
CA VAL A 42 -8.94 11.97 -14.81
C VAL A 42 -7.71 11.08 -15.07
N GLY A 43 -7.02 11.27 -16.20
CA GLY A 43 -5.77 10.57 -16.50
C GLY A 43 -4.70 10.77 -15.42
N VAL A 44 -4.40 12.02 -15.08
CA VAL A 44 -3.40 12.36 -14.05
C VAL A 44 -3.80 11.84 -12.67
N ILE A 45 -5.09 11.94 -12.31
CA ILE A 45 -5.59 11.43 -11.03
C ILE A 45 -5.42 9.92 -10.94
N ILE A 46 -5.83 9.18 -11.97
CA ILE A 46 -5.73 7.72 -11.99
C ILE A 46 -4.27 7.29 -11.93
N GLU A 47 -3.38 7.95 -12.68
CA GLU A 47 -1.94 7.67 -12.65
C GLU A 47 -1.37 7.87 -11.23
N ASN A 48 -1.75 8.96 -10.56
CA ASN A 48 -1.32 9.21 -9.19
C ASN A 48 -1.84 8.16 -8.20
N PHE A 49 -3.10 7.72 -8.35
CA PHE A 49 -3.66 6.64 -7.53
C PHE A 49 -2.93 5.31 -7.76
N GLN A 50 -2.61 4.99 -9.01
CA GLN A 50 -1.85 3.78 -9.36
C GLN A 50 -0.43 3.83 -8.76
N ASN A 51 0.25 4.96 -8.86
CA ASN A 51 1.57 5.16 -8.28
C ASN A 51 1.54 5.05 -6.74
N CYS A 52 0.54 5.66 -6.10
CA CYS A 52 0.36 5.56 -4.66
C CYS A 52 0.10 4.10 -4.22
N ARG A 53 -0.75 3.38 -4.95
CA ARG A 53 -1.04 1.97 -4.69
C ARG A 53 0.23 1.10 -4.83
N ALA A 54 1.00 1.30 -5.90
CA ALA A 54 2.25 0.57 -6.12
C ALA A 54 3.27 0.84 -5.01
N GLN A 55 3.42 2.11 -4.59
CA GLN A 55 4.33 2.47 -3.51
C GLN A 55 3.91 1.84 -2.18
N GLN A 56 2.62 1.83 -1.85
CA GLN A 56 2.11 1.18 -0.64
C GLN A 56 2.36 -0.33 -0.65
N GLU A 57 2.21 -1.00 -1.79
CA GLU A 57 2.51 -2.44 -1.92
C GLU A 57 4.00 -2.74 -1.72
N LEU A 58 4.88 -1.91 -2.29
CA LEU A 58 6.33 -2.02 -2.10
C LEU A 58 6.74 -1.80 -0.63
N GLU A 59 6.19 -0.78 0.02
CA GLU A 59 6.44 -0.50 1.43
C GLU A 59 5.90 -1.61 2.35
N ALA A 60 4.73 -2.19 2.02
CA ALA A 60 4.20 -3.34 2.75
C ALA A 60 5.10 -4.57 2.60
N ALA A 61 5.54 -4.89 1.37
CA ALA A 61 6.47 -5.99 1.12
C ALA A 61 7.81 -5.81 1.85
N GLY A 62 8.34 -4.59 1.89
CA GLY A 62 9.55 -4.26 2.64
C GLY A 62 9.40 -4.48 4.15
N ARG A 63 8.26 -4.06 4.74
CA ARG A 63 7.97 -4.29 6.16
C ARG A 63 7.88 -5.78 6.51
N ASP A 64 7.29 -6.58 5.64
CA ASP A 64 7.24 -8.03 5.84
C ASP A 64 8.64 -8.63 5.79
N GLN A 65 9.46 -8.25 4.80
CA GLN A 65 10.86 -8.70 4.70
C GLN A 65 11.67 -8.34 5.97
N GLU A 66 11.62 -7.09 6.44
CA GLU A 66 12.30 -6.68 7.67
C GLU A 66 11.83 -7.48 8.89
N LYS A 67 10.53 -7.76 8.98
CA LYS A 67 9.98 -8.58 10.08
C LYS A 67 10.51 -10.01 10.01
N TYR A 68 10.55 -10.62 8.81
CA TYR A 68 11.13 -11.94 8.61
C TYR A 68 12.62 -11.97 8.97
N GLU A 69 13.37 -10.94 8.58
CA GLU A 69 14.80 -10.81 8.92
C GLU A 69 15.02 -10.73 10.43
N LYS A 70 14.26 -9.88 11.13
CA LYS A 70 14.31 -9.79 12.61
C LYS A 70 14.00 -11.12 13.29
N ILE A 71 13.02 -11.88 12.78
CA ILE A 71 12.70 -13.22 13.30
C ILE A 71 13.86 -14.19 13.07
N LEU A 72 14.47 -14.18 11.87
CA LEU A 72 15.61 -15.03 11.54
C LEU A 72 16.85 -14.68 12.37
N GLU A 73 17.08 -13.40 12.66
CA GLU A 73 18.15 -12.94 13.54
C GLU A 73 17.93 -13.39 14.99
N CYS A 74 16.72 -13.21 15.53
CA CYS A 74 16.35 -13.68 16.87
C CYS A 74 16.49 -15.21 16.99
N ARG A 75 16.10 -15.95 15.96
CA ARG A 75 16.31 -17.41 15.91
C ARG A 75 17.81 -17.76 15.89
N ARG A 76 18.62 -17.01 15.14
CA ARG A 76 20.09 -17.20 15.10
C ARG A 76 20.75 -16.89 16.44
N SER A 77 20.34 -15.83 17.15
CA SER A 77 20.87 -15.54 18.49
C SER A 77 20.52 -16.64 19.49
N LEU A 78 19.26 -17.10 19.50
CA LEU A 78 18.83 -18.19 20.36
C LEU A 78 19.61 -19.49 20.12
N LEU A 79 19.85 -19.85 18.85
CA LEU A 79 20.66 -21.03 18.50
C LEU A 79 22.12 -20.90 18.96
N ARG A 80 22.70 -19.70 18.93
CA ARG A 80 24.04 -19.44 19.49
C ARG A 80 24.06 -19.67 21.00
N ASP A 81 23.07 -19.15 21.73
CA ASP A 81 22.98 -19.33 23.18
C ASP A 81 22.77 -20.81 23.56
N LEU A 82 21.96 -21.55 22.80
CA LEU A 82 21.81 -23.00 22.98
C LEU A 82 23.15 -23.76 22.81
N SER A 83 23.98 -23.32 21.86
CA SER A 83 25.31 -23.91 21.64
C SER A 83 26.24 -23.66 22.83
N TYR A 84 26.07 -22.56 23.58
CA TYR A 84 26.82 -22.29 24.81
C TYR A 84 26.46 -23.29 25.94
N TYR A 85 25.18 -23.61 26.12
CA TYR A 85 24.73 -24.66 27.05
C TYR A 85 25.21 -26.06 26.64
N SER A 86 25.55 -26.26 25.36
CA SER A 86 26.06 -27.54 24.87
C SER A 86 27.37 -27.98 25.52
N LYS A 87 28.13 -27.04 26.09
CA LYS A 87 29.41 -27.31 26.75
C LYS A 87 29.29 -27.76 28.21
N MET A 88 28.08 -27.79 28.80
CA MET A 88 27.89 -28.27 30.18
C MET A 88 28.20 -29.76 30.36
N SER A 89 28.64 -30.13 31.56
CA SER A 89 28.97 -31.51 31.98
C SER A 89 27.90 -32.54 31.57
N ARG A 90 28.35 -33.70 31.08
CA ARG A 90 27.51 -34.76 30.47
C ARG A 90 26.36 -35.23 31.36
N TRP A 91 26.56 -35.29 32.68
CA TRP A 91 25.54 -35.71 33.63
C TRP A 91 24.40 -34.69 33.79
N ARG A 92 24.75 -33.40 33.84
CA ARG A 92 23.77 -32.31 33.95
C ARG A 92 22.96 -32.18 32.66
N LYS A 93 23.60 -32.39 31.52
CA LYS A 93 22.94 -32.42 30.20
C LYS A 93 21.93 -33.56 30.06
N ARG A 94 22.29 -34.78 30.49
CA ARG A 94 21.37 -35.92 30.47
C ARG A 94 20.13 -35.70 31.33
N LEU A 95 20.29 -35.15 32.55
CA LEU A 95 19.15 -34.81 33.40
C LEU A 95 18.25 -33.76 32.75
N TYR A 96 18.84 -32.75 32.11
CA TYR A 96 18.10 -31.74 31.37
C TYR A 96 17.34 -32.34 30.19
N ASP A 97 17.98 -33.17 29.37
CA ASP A 97 17.34 -33.83 28.22
C ASP A 97 16.19 -34.78 28.64
N ILE A 98 16.34 -35.45 29.79
CA ILE A 98 15.28 -36.29 30.37
C ILE A 98 14.10 -35.43 30.86
N CYS A 99 14.37 -34.31 31.56
CA CYS A 99 13.31 -33.41 32.04
C CYS A 99 12.61 -32.63 30.91
N MET A 100 13.30 -32.27 29.83
CA MET A 100 12.72 -31.53 28.70
C MET A 100 12.08 -32.41 27.63
N ALA A 101 12.12 -33.74 27.80
CA ALA A 101 11.44 -34.66 26.91
C ALA A 101 9.92 -34.47 27.02
N LYS A 102 9.23 -34.31 25.88
CA LYS A 102 7.75 -34.14 25.83
C LYS A 102 6.96 -35.23 26.57
N TYR A 103 7.53 -36.41 26.73
CA TYR A 103 6.89 -37.55 27.39
C TYR A 103 7.01 -37.52 28.93
N PHE A 104 7.92 -36.72 29.48
CA PHE A 104 8.11 -36.61 30.92
C PHE A 104 6.88 -35.98 31.60
N ASP A 105 6.40 -34.84 31.08
CA ASP A 105 5.19 -34.18 31.60
C ASP A 105 3.95 -35.07 31.51
N LEU A 106 3.81 -35.83 30.40
CA LEU A 106 2.71 -36.77 30.21
C LEU A 106 2.72 -37.89 31.28
N THR A 107 3.91 -38.31 31.70
CA THR A 107 4.10 -39.33 32.72
C THR A 107 3.72 -38.80 34.11
N ILE A 108 4.14 -37.58 34.46
CA ILE A 108 3.75 -36.93 35.72
C ILE A 108 2.24 -36.70 35.77
N ALA A 109 1.64 -36.22 34.69
CA ALA A 109 0.20 -36.03 34.58
C ALA A 109 -0.56 -37.36 34.77
N GLY A 110 -0.05 -38.45 34.18
CA GLY A 110 -0.58 -39.80 34.39
C GLY A 110 -0.52 -40.26 35.84
N ILE A 111 0.60 -40.00 36.55
CA ILE A 111 0.78 -40.37 37.95
C ILE A 111 -0.15 -39.58 38.88
N ILE A 112 -0.34 -38.29 38.62
CA ILE A 112 -1.28 -37.44 39.40
C ILE A 112 -2.73 -37.88 39.19
N GLY A 113 -3.09 -38.30 37.96
CA GLY A 113 -4.45 -38.77 37.67
C GLY A 113 -4.77 -40.18 38.20
N LEU A 114 -3.75 -40.99 38.50
CA LEU A 114 -3.91 -42.37 38.96
C LEU A 114 -3.84 -42.53 40.49
N ASN A 115 -3.46 -41.48 41.21
CA ASN A 115 -3.35 -41.41 42.67
C ASN A 115 -4.51 -40.60 43.24
#